data_AF-X0WKX9-F1
#
_entry.id   AF-X0WKX9-F1
#
_cell.length_a   1.000
_cell.length_b   1.000
_cell.length_c   1.000
_cell.angle_alpha   90.00
_cell.angle_beta   90.00
_cell.angle_gamma   90.00
#
_symmetry.space_group_name_H-M   'P 1'
#
loop_
_entity.id
_entity.type
_entity.pdbx_description
1 polymer ?
#
loop_
_entity_poly.entity_id
_entity_poly.type
_entity_poly.pdbx_seq_one_letter_code
_entity_poly.pdbx_strand_id
1 'polypeptide(L)'
;MASGFVIRKNQYYDSVFLMRISQRISDAKGVQQNAVLMGSDTNKGLLSNIGIRDTQIDAAQSNDLIVAVIADTPRIVNDVLDKLDEYFQSGVQSASASNLHSFEEGLAQKPDANLVAISVPGEYAAREVRKALESGLNVFLFSANVS
;
A
#
# COMPACT_ATOMS: atom_id res chain seq x y z
N MET A 1 -1.75 -21.21 19.65
CA MET A 1 -1.73 -19.98 18.83
C MET A 1 -2.61 -18.95 19.50
N ALA A 2 -2.16 -17.69 19.49
CA ALA A 2 -2.87 -16.55 20.06
C ALA A 2 -3.23 -15.57 18.94
N SER A 3 -4.37 -14.90 19.07
CA SER A 3 -4.84 -13.89 18.11
C SER A 3 -5.13 -12.58 18.83
N GLY A 4 -4.92 -11.47 18.14
CA GLY A 4 -5.32 -10.14 18.60
C GLY A 4 -5.55 -9.20 17.43
N PHE A 5 -6.23 -8.09 17.70
CA PHE A 5 -6.49 -7.06 16.70
C PHE A 5 -6.51 -5.68 17.33
N VAL A 6 -6.35 -4.66 16.49
CA VAL A 6 -6.61 -3.26 16.82
C VAL A 6 -7.38 -2.61 15.69
N ILE A 7 -8.26 -1.66 16.04
CA ILE A 7 -9.01 -0.87 15.09
C ILE A 7 -8.64 0.59 15.29
N ARG A 8 -8.15 1.24 14.23
CA ARG A 8 -7.83 2.66 14.20
C ARG A 8 -8.92 3.39 13.42
N LYS A 9 -9.66 4.23 14.14
CA LYS A 9 -10.81 4.95 13.58
C LYS A 9 -10.38 6.03 12.59
N ASN A 10 -11.07 6.12 11.47
CA ASN A 10 -10.92 7.17 10.46
C ASN A 10 -9.47 7.37 9.97
N GLN A 11 -8.72 6.28 9.81
CA GLN A 11 -7.36 6.26 9.29
C GLN A 11 -7.33 5.47 7.98
N TYR A 12 -7.63 6.16 6.89
CA TYR A 12 -7.67 5.57 5.56
C TYR A 12 -6.27 5.45 4.94
N TYR A 13 -5.98 4.31 4.34
CA TYR A 13 -4.76 4.04 3.59
C TYR A 13 -5.08 3.30 2.29
N ASP A 14 -4.23 3.47 1.27
CA ASP A 14 -4.34 2.69 0.03
C ASP A 14 -3.92 1.23 0.23
N SER A 15 -4.38 0.36 -0.66
CA SER A 15 -4.15 -1.09 -0.56
C SER A 15 -2.67 -1.47 -0.69
N VAL A 16 -1.89 -0.74 -1.49
CA VAL A 16 -0.46 -1.04 -1.69
C VAL A 16 0.32 -0.74 -0.42
N PHE A 17 0.02 0.38 0.24
CA PHE A 17 0.58 0.70 1.54
C PHE A 17 0.25 -0.40 2.57
N LEU A 18 -1.02 -0.77 2.70
CA LEU A 18 -1.45 -1.81 3.63
C LEU A 18 -0.79 -3.18 3.36
N MET A 19 -0.61 -3.56 2.08
CA MET A 19 0.10 -4.78 1.70
C MET A 19 1.57 -4.77 2.14
N ARG A 20 2.26 -3.63 2.03
CA ARG A 20 3.66 -3.50 2.51
C ARG A 20 3.74 -3.65 4.03
N ILE A 21 2.79 -3.07 4.76
CA ILE A 21 2.71 -3.21 6.22
C ILE A 21 2.46 -4.67 6.60
N SER A 22 1.48 -5.31 5.96
CA SER A 22 1.17 -6.74 6.16
C SER A 22 2.39 -7.62 5.95
N GLN A 23 3.16 -7.38 4.87
CA GLN A 23 4.39 -8.14 4.60
C GLN A 23 5.42 -7.98 5.72
N ARG A 24 5.65 -6.76 6.22
CA ARG A 24 6.61 -6.54 7.31
C ARG A 24 6.19 -7.19 8.62
N ILE A 25 4.89 -7.19 8.90
CA ILE A 25 4.35 -7.91 10.06
C ILE A 25 4.56 -9.42 9.90
N SER A 26 4.40 -9.97 8.69
CA SER A 26 4.69 -11.38 8.40
C SER A 26 6.15 -11.76 8.64
N ASP A 27 7.08 -10.82 8.46
CA ASP A 27 8.52 -11.08 8.66
C ASP A 27 8.90 -11.15 10.16
N ALA A 28 8.02 -10.74 11.07
CA ALA A 28 8.25 -10.84 12.50
C ALA A 28 8.22 -12.30 12.97
N LYS A 29 9.28 -12.72 13.68
CA LYS A 29 9.45 -14.11 14.13
C LYS A 29 8.29 -14.57 15.01
N GLY A 30 7.65 -15.67 14.60
CA GLY A 30 6.55 -16.32 15.33
C GLY A 30 5.16 -15.74 15.02
N VAL A 31 5.06 -14.80 14.06
CA VAL A 31 3.79 -14.49 13.39
C VAL A 31 3.45 -15.61 12.41
N GLN A 32 2.23 -16.13 12.49
CA GLN A 32 1.72 -17.19 11.60
C GLN A 32 0.87 -16.60 10.48
N GLN A 33 -0.02 -15.67 10.83
CA GLN A 33 -0.90 -14.97 9.89
C GLN A 33 -1.15 -13.54 10.36
N ASN A 34 -1.39 -12.63 9.43
CA ASN A 34 -1.89 -11.29 9.74
C ASN A 34 -2.83 -10.79 8.65
N ALA A 35 -3.59 -9.76 8.97
CA ALA A 35 -4.40 -9.02 8.03
C ALA A 35 -4.33 -7.53 8.37
N VAL A 36 -3.97 -6.71 7.40
CA VAL A 36 -3.91 -5.25 7.50
C VAL A 36 -4.81 -4.70 6.40
N LEU A 37 -5.99 -4.22 6.76
CA LEU A 37 -7.05 -3.92 5.79
C LEU A 37 -7.98 -2.80 6.28
N MET A 38 -8.68 -2.19 5.33
CA MET A 38 -9.78 -1.24 5.63
C MET A 38 -11.04 -2.00 6.05
N GLY A 39 -11.86 -1.42 6.92
CA GLY A 39 -13.08 -2.00 7.48
C GLY A 39 -14.27 -2.09 6.51
N SER A 40 -14.05 -2.40 5.24
CA SER A 40 -15.12 -2.70 4.28
C SER A 40 -15.70 -4.10 4.52
N ASP A 41 -16.95 -4.33 4.11
CA ASP A 41 -17.61 -5.61 4.35
C ASP A 41 -16.89 -6.80 3.68
N THR A 42 -16.33 -6.59 2.49
CA THR A 42 -15.47 -7.58 1.80
C THR A 42 -14.27 -7.96 2.67
N ASN A 43 -13.60 -6.97 3.27
CA ASN A 43 -12.41 -7.18 4.07
C ASN A 43 -12.72 -7.79 5.44
N LYS A 44 -13.87 -7.48 6.05
CA LYS A 44 -14.37 -8.17 7.25
C LYS A 44 -14.60 -9.68 6.99
N GLY A 45 -15.05 -10.03 5.78
CA GLY A 45 -15.13 -11.42 5.34
C GLY A 45 -13.76 -12.13 5.33
N LEU A 46 -12.70 -11.43 4.94
CA LEU A 46 -11.33 -11.98 4.96
C LEU A 46 -10.85 -12.27 6.40
N LEU A 47 -11.14 -11.38 7.36
CA LEU A 47 -10.84 -11.59 8.78
C LEU A 47 -11.55 -12.85 9.33
N SER A 48 -12.80 -13.03 8.92
CA SER A 48 -13.59 -14.21 9.30
C SER A 48 -12.98 -15.52 8.79
N ASN A 49 -12.32 -15.51 7.63
CA ASN A 49 -11.67 -16.70 7.04
C ASN A 49 -10.39 -17.09 7.78
N ILE A 50 -9.67 -16.13 8.36
CA ILE A 50 -8.51 -16.40 9.22
C ILE A 50 -8.90 -16.64 10.68
N GLY A 51 -10.20 -16.74 10.98
CA GLY A 51 -10.71 -17.08 12.31
C GLY A 51 -10.78 -15.91 13.30
N ILE A 52 -10.66 -14.66 12.83
CA ILE A 52 -10.76 -13.47 13.67
C ILE A 52 -12.13 -12.83 13.48
N ARG A 53 -12.93 -12.82 14.56
CA ARG A 53 -14.27 -12.25 14.59
C ARG A 53 -14.47 -11.53 15.92
N ASP A 54 -14.99 -10.32 15.87
CA ASP A 54 -15.34 -9.52 17.04
C ASP A 54 -16.42 -8.51 16.68
N THR A 55 -17.29 -8.17 17.62
CA THR A 55 -18.36 -7.19 17.38
C THR A 55 -17.81 -5.80 17.04
N GLN A 56 -16.59 -5.47 17.51
CA GLN A 56 -15.89 -4.25 17.14
C GLN A 56 -15.46 -4.23 15.68
N ILE A 57 -15.10 -5.39 15.11
CA ILE A 57 -14.76 -5.56 13.69
C ILE A 57 -16.02 -5.41 12.84
N ASP A 58 -17.13 -5.99 13.28
CA ASP A 58 -18.42 -5.88 12.58
C ASP A 58 -18.90 -4.42 12.53
N ALA A 59 -18.72 -3.69 13.63
CA ALA A 59 -19.05 -2.26 13.75
C ALA A 59 -18.04 -1.32 13.07
N ALA A 60 -16.89 -1.81 12.62
CA ALA A 60 -15.90 -0.99 11.91
C ALA A 60 -16.49 -0.44 10.60
N GLN A 61 -16.17 0.81 10.31
CA GLN A 61 -16.61 1.50 9.09
C GLN A 61 -15.55 1.34 7.99
N SER A 62 -15.93 1.61 6.73
CA SER A 62 -15.03 1.48 5.58
C SER A 62 -13.75 2.32 5.69
N ASN A 63 -13.75 3.41 6.46
CA ASN A 63 -12.59 4.28 6.70
C ASN A 63 -11.78 3.89 7.94
N ASP A 64 -12.18 2.84 8.65
CA ASP A 64 -11.42 2.35 9.80
C ASP A 64 -10.37 1.35 9.33
N LEU A 65 -9.15 1.50 9.84
CA LEU A 65 -8.08 0.54 9.63
C LEU A 65 -8.22 -0.57 10.67
N ILE A 66 -8.13 -1.82 10.22
CA ILE A 66 -8.09 -3.00 11.08
C ILE A 66 -6.76 -3.70 10.85
N VAL A 67 -6.05 -3.95 11.95
CA VAL A 67 -4.83 -4.77 11.96
C VAL A 67 -5.06 -5.95 12.87
N ALA A 68 -4.93 -7.16 12.33
CA ALA A 68 -5.18 -8.40 13.05
C ALA A 68 -3.99 -9.34 12.88
N VAL A 69 -3.61 -10.06 13.95
CA VAL A 69 -2.39 -10.88 14.01
C VAL A 69 -2.68 -12.18 14.73
N ILE A 70 -2.19 -13.29 14.16
CA ILE A 70 -2.14 -14.62 14.77
C ILE A 70 -0.68 -15.02 14.91
N ALA A 71 -0.27 -15.37 16.12
CA ALA A 71 1.10 -15.70 16.45
C ALA A 71 1.18 -16.92 17.39
N ASP A 72 2.40 -17.41 17.60
CA ASP A 72 2.65 -18.58 18.45
C ASP A 72 2.25 -18.31 19.91
N THR A 73 2.50 -17.10 20.40
CA THR A 73 2.26 -16.71 21.80
C THR A 73 1.57 -15.35 21.90
N PRO A 74 0.80 -15.09 22.99
CA PRO A 74 0.17 -13.78 23.22
C PRO A 74 1.17 -12.63 23.31
N ARG A 75 2.39 -12.91 23.80
CA ARG A 75 3.46 -11.91 23.88
C ARG A 75 3.82 -11.37 22.50
N ILE A 76 3.93 -12.25 21.49
CA ILE A 76 4.25 -11.84 20.11
C ILE A 76 3.12 -11.00 19.52
N VAL A 77 1.86 -11.35 19.80
CA VAL A 77 0.71 -10.55 19.37
C VAL A 77 0.82 -9.13 19.93
N ASN A 78 1.03 -8.99 21.25
CA ASN A 78 1.19 -7.68 21.89
C ASN A 78 2.40 -6.92 21.34
N ASP A 79 3.56 -7.58 21.25
CA ASP A 79 4.79 -6.96 20.72
C ASP A 79 4.60 -6.42 19.30
N VAL A 80 3.83 -7.10 18.44
CA VAL A 80 3.52 -6.64 17.08
C VAL A 80 2.53 -5.47 17.10
N LEU A 81 1.45 -5.57 17.88
CA LEU A 81 0.42 -4.53 17.95
C LEU A 81 0.96 -3.23 18.58
N ASP A 82 1.83 -3.32 19.58
CA ASP A 82 2.46 -2.17 20.23
C ASP A 82 3.45 -1.45 19.28
N LYS A 83 4.06 -2.19 18.34
CA LYS A 83 5.01 -1.65 17.35
C LYS A 83 4.36 -1.21 16.04
N LEU A 84 3.03 -1.14 15.97
CA LEU A 84 2.35 -0.76 14.73
C LEU A 84 2.80 0.59 14.20
N ASP A 85 3.02 1.58 15.05
CA ASP A 85 3.48 2.89 14.58
C ASP A 85 4.84 2.82 13.86
N GLU A 86 5.75 1.95 14.31
CA GLU A 86 7.05 1.73 13.64
C GLU A 86 6.87 1.08 12.25
N TYR A 87 5.96 0.10 12.13
CA TYR A 87 5.66 -0.51 10.85
C TYR A 87 5.11 0.52 9.86
N PHE A 88 4.25 1.43 10.32
CA PHE A 88 3.65 2.48 9.50
C PHE A 88 4.65 3.59 9.13
N GLN A 89 5.55 3.98 10.03
CA GLN A 89 6.57 5.01 9.78
C GLN A 89 7.69 4.53 8.85
N SER A 90 8.11 3.27 8.97
CA SER A 90 9.14 2.66 8.11
C SER A 90 8.69 2.51 6.64
N GLY A 91 7.42 2.83 6.33
CA GLY A 91 6.83 2.84 4.98
C GLY A 91 7.34 3.97 4.10
N VAL A 92 7.83 5.05 4.72
CA VAL A 92 8.45 6.18 4.04
C VAL A 92 9.91 5.85 3.79
N GLN A 93 10.19 4.81 3.01
CA GLN A 93 11.37 4.92 2.15
C GLN A 93 11.02 6.03 1.17
N SER A 94 11.40 7.25 1.53
CA SER A 94 11.62 8.29 0.55
C SER A 94 12.55 7.66 -0.49
N ALA A 95 11.99 7.21 -1.61
CA ALA A 95 12.79 7.08 -2.81
C ALA A 95 13.55 8.40 -2.88
N SER A 96 14.89 8.37 -2.90
CA SER A 96 15.69 9.58 -2.98
C SER A 96 15.06 10.45 -4.05
N ALA A 97 14.59 11.63 -3.68
CA ALA A 97 13.89 12.51 -4.60
C ALA A 97 14.76 12.59 -5.85
N SER A 98 14.22 12.20 -7.01
CA SER A 98 15.03 12.26 -8.23
C SER A 98 15.39 13.72 -8.44
N ASN A 99 16.67 14.00 -8.67
CA ASN A 99 17.11 15.33 -9.14
C ASN A 99 16.72 15.59 -10.61
N LEU A 100 15.87 14.73 -11.18
CA LEU A 100 15.31 14.86 -12.52
C LEU A 100 14.01 15.63 -12.41
N HIS A 101 13.88 16.66 -13.22
CA HIS A 101 12.75 17.58 -13.25
C HIS A 101 11.99 17.56 -14.57
N SER A 102 12.49 16.83 -15.57
CA SER A 102 11.88 16.76 -16.91
C SER A 102 11.94 15.36 -17.52
N PHE A 103 11.06 15.11 -18.49
CA PHE A 103 11.04 13.88 -19.29
C PHE A 103 12.36 13.71 -20.05
N GLU A 104 12.88 14.81 -20.59
CA GLU A 104 14.10 14.86 -21.39
C GLU A 104 15.34 14.47 -20.55
N GLU A 105 15.42 14.93 -19.29
CA GLU A 105 16.46 14.50 -18.35
C GLU A 105 16.36 13.01 -18.03
N GLY A 106 15.15 12.49 -17.84
CA GLY A 106 14.91 11.06 -17.63
C GLY A 106 15.34 10.19 -18.81
N LEU A 107 15.01 10.62 -20.03
CA LEU A 107 15.40 9.93 -21.25
C LEU A 107 16.90 10.01 -21.50
N ALA A 108 17.54 11.15 -21.21
CA ALA A 108 18.99 11.28 -21.29
C ALA A 108 19.72 10.34 -20.31
N GLN A 109 19.16 10.11 -19.12
CA GLN A 109 19.70 9.16 -18.15
C GLN A 109 19.45 7.70 -18.55
N LYS A 110 18.38 7.42 -19.30
CA LYS A 110 18.02 6.08 -19.79
C LYS A 110 17.75 6.10 -21.30
N PRO A 111 18.80 6.23 -22.15
CA PRO A 111 18.63 6.32 -23.60
C PRO A 111 18.05 5.05 -24.22
N ASP A 112 18.27 3.89 -23.60
CA ASP A 112 17.78 2.59 -24.07
C ASP A 112 16.38 2.24 -23.56
N ALA A 113 15.70 3.17 -22.88
CA ALA A 113 14.33 2.95 -22.45
C ALA A 113 13.42 2.68 -23.67
N ASN A 114 12.49 1.73 -23.53
CA ASN A 114 11.50 1.42 -24.55
C ASN A 114 10.06 1.59 -24.06
N LEU A 115 9.87 1.99 -22.81
CA LEU A 115 8.59 2.15 -22.14
C LEU A 115 8.65 3.35 -21.18
N VAL A 116 7.57 4.13 -21.14
CA VAL A 116 7.32 5.14 -20.11
C VAL A 116 5.98 4.88 -19.42
N ALA A 117 5.94 5.08 -18.10
CA ALA A 117 4.72 5.07 -17.31
C ALA A 117 4.35 6.50 -16.91
N ILE A 118 3.16 6.96 -17.29
CA ILE A 118 2.69 8.34 -17.09
C ILE A 118 1.53 8.34 -16.09
N SER A 119 1.68 9.09 -14.99
CA SER A 119 0.69 9.20 -13.90
C SER A 119 0.56 10.65 -13.41
N VAL A 120 0.52 11.60 -14.34
CA VAL A 120 0.32 13.04 -14.07
C VAL A 120 -1.17 13.42 -14.11
N PRO A 121 -1.60 14.61 -13.63
CA PRO A 121 -2.96 15.08 -13.83
C PRO A 121 -3.40 15.03 -15.30
N GLY A 122 -4.65 14.64 -15.56
CA GLY A 122 -5.17 14.33 -16.90
C GLY A 122 -4.98 15.46 -17.93
N GLU A 123 -5.13 16.71 -17.50
CA GLU A 123 -4.92 17.90 -18.32
C GLU A 123 -3.50 18.00 -18.93
N TYR A 124 -2.49 17.38 -18.31
CA TYR A 124 -1.10 17.36 -18.79
C TYR A 124 -0.74 16.05 -19.49
N ALA A 125 -1.49 14.98 -19.24
CA ALA A 125 -1.14 13.63 -19.67
C ALA A 125 -0.99 13.53 -21.19
N ALA A 126 -1.92 14.10 -21.96
CA ALA A 126 -1.87 14.07 -23.43
C ALA A 126 -0.58 14.68 -24.00
N ARG A 127 -0.04 15.74 -23.36
CA ARG A 127 1.22 16.37 -23.75
C ARG A 127 2.41 15.44 -23.50
N GLU A 128 2.49 14.85 -22.31
CA GLU A 128 3.60 13.95 -21.95
C GLU A 128 3.56 12.65 -22.76
N VAL A 129 2.37 12.11 -23.04
CA VAL A 129 2.18 10.94 -23.91
C VAL A 129 2.70 11.23 -25.32
N ARG A 130 2.38 12.40 -25.89
CA ARG A 130 2.86 12.78 -27.23
C ARG A 130 4.39 12.83 -27.28
N LYS A 131 5.04 13.48 -26.31
CA LYS A 131 6.51 13.53 -26.21
C LYS A 131 7.15 12.14 -26.18
N ALA A 132 6.56 11.23 -25.41
CA ALA A 132 7.05 9.86 -25.29
C ALA A 132 6.96 9.10 -26.61
N LEU A 133 5.80 9.18 -27.28
CA LEU A 133 5.58 8.55 -28.58
C LEU A 133 6.50 9.11 -29.66
N GLU A 134 6.67 10.45 -29.71
CA GLU A 134 7.61 11.12 -30.62
C GLU A 134 9.07 10.73 -30.36
N SER A 135 9.40 10.34 -29.12
CA SER A 135 10.70 9.81 -28.73
C SER A 135 10.85 8.30 -28.96
N GLY A 136 9.87 7.64 -29.58
CA GLY A 136 9.91 6.21 -29.92
C GLY A 136 9.64 5.26 -28.75
N LEU A 137 9.12 5.75 -27.62
CA LEU A 137 8.81 4.94 -26.45
C LEU A 137 7.39 4.36 -26.52
N ASN A 138 7.21 3.14 -26.00
CA ASN A 138 5.89 2.63 -25.66
C ASN A 138 5.33 3.38 -24.42
N VAL A 139 4.01 3.48 -24.31
CA VAL A 139 3.36 4.25 -23.24
C VAL A 139 2.42 3.37 -22.43
N PHE A 140 2.61 3.37 -21.11
CA PHE A 140 1.61 2.94 -20.13
C PHE A 140 1.01 4.18 -19.45
N LEU A 141 -0.29 4.42 -19.68
CA LEU A 141 -0.97 5.62 -19.18
C LEU A 141 -1.85 5.26 -17.97
N PHE A 142 -1.49 5.82 -16.81
CA PHE A 142 -2.23 5.73 -15.55
C PHE A 142 -2.72 7.12 -15.11
N SER A 143 -3.28 7.88 -16.05
CA SER A 143 -3.91 9.18 -15.79
C SER A 143 -5.40 9.10 -16.13
N ALA A 144 -6.26 9.67 -15.30
CA ALA A 144 -7.69 9.80 -15.57
C ALA A 144 -8.01 11.12 -16.29
N ASN A 145 -9.18 11.18 -16.94
CA ASN A 145 -9.70 12.39 -17.63
C ASN A 145 -8.74 12.94 -18.71
N VAL A 146 -8.29 12.07 -19.61
CA VAL A 146 -7.41 12.42 -20.73
C VAL A 146 -8.24 12.51 -22.01
N SER A 147 -7.99 13.52 -22.85
CA SER A 147 -8.69 13.78 -24.13
C SER A 147 -7.72 13.94 -25.29
#